data_AF-A0A2V9NP62-F1
#
_entry.id   AF-A0A2V9NP62-F1
#
_cell.length_a   1.000
_cell.length_b   1.000
_cell.length_c   1.000
_cell.angle_alpha   90.00
_cell.angle_beta   90.00
_cell.angle_gamma   90.00
#
_symmetry.space_group_name_H-M   'P 1'
#
loop_
_entity.id
_entity.type
_entity.pdbx_description
1 polymer ?
#
loop_
_entity_poly.entity_id
_entity_poly.type
_entity_poly.pdbx_seq_one_letter_code
_entity_poly.pdbx_strand_id
1 'polypeptide(L)' 'MLFGTHKIKIEGDLLEKAQKCAEACGYESVDEFVLHVLEKEIKKVLPPDEDAPSKEVVKKRLQGLGYIE' A
#
# COMPACT_ATOMS: atom_id res chain seq x y z
N MET A 1 13.00 13.45 4.06
CA MET A 1 13.51 12.06 4.00
C MET A 1 13.25 11.41 5.35
N LEU A 2 12.30 10.47 5.44
CA LEU A 2 12.01 9.74 6.68
C LEU A 2 12.58 8.32 6.57
N PHE A 3 13.91 8.20 6.68
CA PHE A 3 14.54 6.90 6.89
C PHE A 3 14.71 6.67 8.40
N GLY A 4 13.59 6.43 9.07
CA GLY A 4 13.57 5.91 10.44
C GLY A 4 13.18 4.44 10.41
N THR A 5 14.14 3.53 10.53
CA THR A 5 13.86 2.09 10.68
C THR A 5 13.29 1.83 12.07
N HIS A 6 11.97 1.82 12.17
CA HIS A 6 11.26 1.41 13.37
C HIS A 6 11.10 -0.12 13.34
N LYS A 7 11.54 -0.80 14.41
CA LYS A 7 11.41 -2.25 14.53
C LYS A 7 10.08 -2.58 15.21
N ILE A 8 9.26 -3.38 14.55
CA ILE A 8 8.04 -3.95 15.12
C ILE A 8 8.32 -5.41 15.47
N LYS A 9 7.91 -5.85 16.67
CA LYS A 9 8.00 -7.27 17.04
C LYS A 9 6.85 -8.04 16.38
N ILE A 10 7.19 -9.16 15.75
CA ILE A 10 6.25 -10.08 15.13
C ILE A 10 6.54 -11.46 15.71
N GLU A 11 5.50 -12.17 16.14
CA GLU A 11 5.60 -13.56 16.61
C GLU A 11 6.09 -14.48 15.51
N GLY A 12 6.92 -15.47 15.85
CA GLY A 12 7.56 -16.37 14.88
C GLY A 12 6.56 -17.07 13.96
N ASP A 13 5.51 -17.65 14.54
CA ASP A 13 4.44 -18.33 13.80
C ASP A 13 3.73 -17.42 12.79
N LEU A 14 3.59 -16.13 13.12
CA LEU A 14 2.98 -15.15 12.23
C LEU A 14 3.93 -14.79 11.08
N LEU A 15 5.22 -14.66 11.37
CA LEU A 15 6.24 -14.40 10.35
C LEU A 15 6.35 -15.57 9.37
N GLU A 16 6.30 -16.82 9.84
CA GLU A 16 6.30 -18.01 8.97
C GLU A 16 5.10 -18.04 8.02
N LYS A 17 3.90 -17.68 8.52
CA LYS A 17 2.71 -17.55 7.67
C LYS A 17 2.87 -16.43 6.66
N ALA A 18 3.42 -15.29 7.07
CA ALA A 18 3.68 -14.16 6.18
C ALA A 18 4.66 -14.53 5.06
N GLN A 19 5.72 -15.30 5.36
CA GLN A 19 6.65 -15.82 4.35
C GLN A 19 5.95 -16.73 3.34
N LYS A 20 5.15 -17.69 3.80
CA LYS A 20 4.36 -18.56 2.91
C LYS A 20 3.41 -17.77 2.02
N CYS A 21 2.77 -16.72 2.57
CA CYS A 21 1.92 -15.82 1.78
C CYS A 21 2.73 -15.02 0.76
N ALA A 22 3.90 -14.50 1.14
CA ALA A 22 4.77 -13.75 0.24
C ALA A 22 5.18 -14.60 -0.97
N GLU A 23 5.64 -15.83 -0.74
CA GLU A 23 5.99 -16.79 -1.80
C GLU A 23 4.79 -17.15 -2.68
N ALA A 24 3.65 -17.48 -2.08
CA ALA A 24 2.45 -17.87 -2.82
C ALA A 24 1.89 -16.73 -3.69
N CYS A 25 2.08 -15.48 -3.27
CA CYS A 25 1.66 -14.30 -4.01
C CYS A 25 2.74 -13.72 -4.94
N GLY A 26 3.93 -14.32 -4.98
CA GLY A 26 5.02 -13.91 -5.87
C GLY A 26 5.72 -12.61 -5.48
N TYR A 27 5.73 -12.27 -4.18
CA TYR A 27 6.52 -11.14 -3.66
C TYR A 27 8.01 -11.48 -3.65
N GLU A 28 8.87 -10.47 -3.80
CA GLU A 28 10.33 -10.65 -3.77
C GLU A 28 10.82 -11.00 -2.36
N SER A 29 10.14 -10.52 -1.33
CA SER A 29 10.47 -10.78 0.08
C SER A 29 9.26 -10.68 1.01
N VAL A 30 9.39 -11.25 2.22
CA VAL A 30 8.39 -11.07 3.28
C VAL A 30 8.28 -9.61 3.73
N ASP A 31 9.38 -8.85 3.67
CA ASP A 31 9.38 -7.41 4.01
C ASP A 31 8.49 -6.61 3.05
N GLU A 32 8.60 -6.88 1.74
CA GLU A 32 7.75 -6.25 0.72
C GLU A 32 6.26 -6.60 0.94
N PHE A 33 5.97 -7.88 1.20
CA PHE A 33 4.62 -8.33 1.50
C PHE A 33 4.04 -7.62 2.74
N VAL A 34 4.79 -7.58 3.85
CA VAL A 34 4.34 -6.95 5.09
C VAL A 34 4.12 -5.45 4.89
N LEU A 35 5.03 -4.77 4.20
CA LEU A 35 4.89 -3.35 3.89
C LEU A 35 3.63 -3.09 3.06
N HIS A 36 3.42 -3.85 1.99
CA HIS A 36 2.26 -3.70 1.12
C HIS A 36 0.93 -3.94 1.86
N VAL A 37 0.88 -4.97 2.71
CA VAL A 37 -0.31 -5.26 3.53
C VAL A 37 -0.57 -4.14 4.53
N LEU A 38 0.47 -3.65 5.23
CA LEU A 38 0.33 -2.54 6.16
C LEU A 38 -0.18 -1.27 5.45
N GLU A 39 0.40 -0.91 4.31
CA GLU A 39 -0.08 0.24 3.51
C GLU A 39 -1.55 0.07 3.09
N LYS A 40 -1.92 -1.14 2.66
CA LYS A 40 -3.30 -1.45 2.25
C LYS A 40 -4.28 -1.32 3.41
N GLU A 41 -3.94 -1.85 4.59
CA GLU A 41 -4.80 -1.74 5.77
C GLU A 41 -4.87 -0.30 6.30
N ILE A 42 -3.75 0.44 6.30
CA ILE A 42 -3.72 1.86 6.63
C ILE A 42 -4.68 2.64 5.73
N LYS A 43 -4.64 2.45 4.40
CA LYS A 43 -5.54 3.12 3.44
C LYS A 43 -7.03 2.85 3.68
N LYS A 44 -7.38 1.72 4.31
CA LYS A 44 -8.77 1.41 4.68
C LYS A 44 -9.23 2.15 5.92
N VAL A 45 -8.33 2.34 6.89
CA VAL A 45 -8.63 2.94 8.20
C VAL A 45 -8.44 4.46 8.17
N LEU A 46 -7.32 4.89 7.60
CA LEU A 46 -6.98 6.27 7.32
C LEU A 46 -7.19 6.44 5.81
N PRO A 47 -8.31 7.05 5.37
CA PRO A 47 -8.42 7.44 3.98
C PRO A 47 -7.19 8.29 3.62
N PRO A 48 -6.63 8.12 2.41
CA PRO A 48 -5.44 8.87 2.01
C PRO A 48 -5.70 10.35 2.29
N ASP A 49 -4.71 11.06 2.84
CA ASP A 49 -4.72 12.52 2.86
C ASP A 49 -5.19 12.99 1.49
N GLU A 50 -6.12 13.96 1.46
CA GLU A 50 -6.89 14.38 0.29
C GLU A 50 -6.06 14.90 -0.91
N ASP A 51 -4.74 14.72 -0.89
CA ASP A 51 -3.78 15.07 -1.93
C ASP A 51 -3.68 14.02 -3.04
N ALA A 52 -4.22 12.81 -2.87
CA ALA A 52 -4.42 11.89 -3.99
C ALA A 52 -5.77 12.23 -4.65
N PRO A 53 -5.82 12.90 -5.82
CA PRO A 53 -7.07 13.18 -6.47
C PRO A 53 -7.79 11.85 -6.71
N SER A 54 -8.95 11.68 -6.09
CA SER A 54 -9.82 10.53 -6.34
C SER A 54 -10.00 10.34 -7.84
N LYS A 55 -10.23 9.09 -8.30
CA LYS A 55 -10.38 8.79 -9.73
C LYS A 55 -11.38 9.73 -10.44
N GLU A 56 -12.42 10.18 -9.74
CA GLU A 56 -13.35 11.19 -10.23
C GLU A 56 -12.74 12.59 -10.40
N VAL A 57 -11.88 13.03 -9.48
CA VAL A 57 -11.15 14.31 -9.59
C VAL A 57 -10.15 14.26 -10.74
N VAL A 58 -9.45 13.13 -10.91
CA VAL A 58 -8.57 12.90 -12.07
C VAL A 58 -9.39 12.93 -13.37
N LYS A 59 -10.54 12.25 -13.40
CA LYS A 59 -11.44 12.23 -14.57
C LYS A 59 -11.92 13.64 -14.93
N LYS A 60 -12.39 14.42 -13.95
CA LYS A 60 -12.83 15.82 -14.19
C LYS A 60 -11.69 16.70 -14.69
N ARG A 61 -10.47 16.54 -14.16
CA ARG A 61 -9.28 17.27 -14.65
C ARG A 61 -8.94 16.89 -16.09
N LEU A 62 -8.96 15.59 -16.42
CA LEU A 62 -8.70 15.11 -17.78
C LEU A 62 -9.78 15.56 -18.78
N GLN A 63 -11.05 15.60 -18.38
CA GLN A 63 -12.15 16.17 -19.18
C GLN A 63 -11.95 17.67 -19.44
N GLY A 64 -11.62 18.45 -18.40
CA GLY A 64 -11.36 19.89 -18.55
C GLY A 64 -10.14 20.24 -19.39
N LEU A 65 -9.21 19.30 -19.56
CA LEU A 65 -8.03 19.42 -20.41
C LEU A 65 -8.24 18.83 -21.83
N GLY A 66 -9.42 18.25 -22.12
CA GLY A 66 -9.77 17.72 -23.44
C GLY A 66 -9.12 16.38 -23.80
N TYR A 67 -8.60 15.64 -22.82
CA TYR A 67 -7.99 14.32 -23.06
C TYR A 67 -9.03 13.19 -23.14
N ILE A 68 -10.22 13.41 -22.60
CA ILE A 68 -11.33 12.45 -22.57
C ILE A 68 -12.66 13.20 -22.73
N GLU A 69 -13.62 12.57 -23.39
CA GLU A 69 -15.01 13.05 -23.53
C GLU A 69 -15.91 12.44 -22.44
#